data_AF-A0A7C9LKP2-F1
#
_entry.id   AF-A0A7C9LKP2-F1
#
_cell.length_a   1.000
_cell.length_b   1.000
_cell.length_c   1.000
_cell.angle_alpha   90.00
_cell.angle_beta   90.00
_cell.angle_gamma   90.00
#
_symmetry.space_group_name_H-M   'P 1'
#
loop_
_entity.id
_entity.type
_entity.pdbx_description
1 polymer ?
#
loop_
_entity_poly.entity_id
_entity_poly.type
_entity_poly.pdbx_seq_one_letter_code
_entity_poly.pdbx_strand_id
1 'polypeptide(L)' 'MTSAPTKYRWLTVGEAYRYGPKLGKGDDTRRGTTCTVVTVPRPGVIGNVLVEWPDGHTAIVPSGVLRKVTA' A
#
# COMPACT_ATOMS: atom_id res chain seq x y z
N MET A 1 19.32 11.92 -13.41
CA MET A 1 19.11 10.47 -13.55
C MET A 1 17.82 10.12 -12.84
N THR A 2 16.72 9.87 -13.56
CA THR A 2 15.45 9.49 -12.94
C THR A 2 15.52 8.00 -12.64
N SER A 3 15.69 7.65 -11.36
CA SER A 3 15.70 6.24 -10.94
C SER A 3 14.36 5.59 -11.31
N ALA A 4 14.39 4.34 -11.77
CA ALA A 4 13.18 3.62 -12.13
C ALA A 4 12.25 3.51 -10.89
N PRO A 5 10.92 3.64 -11.08
CA PRO A 5 9.98 3.55 -9.97
C PRO A 5 10.10 2.18 -9.29
N THR A 6 10.21 2.17 -7.95
CA THR A 6 10.28 0.93 -7.17
C THR A 6 8.89 0.29 -7.12
N LYS A 7 8.77 -0.93 -7.66
CA LYS A 7 7.50 -1.64 -7.84
C LYS A 7 7.49 -3.00 -7.17
N TYR A 8 6.30 -3.40 -6.73
CA TYR A 8 6.02 -4.73 -6.20
C TYR A 8 4.60 -5.15 -6.57
N ARG A 9 4.46 -6.22 -7.37
CA ARG A 9 3.19 -6.64 -7.97
C ARG A 9 2.56 -5.49 -8.76
N TRP A 10 1.37 -5.03 -8.37
CA TRP A 10 0.68 -3.87 -8.96
C TRP A 10 0.93 -2.56 -8.19
N LEU A 11 1.76 -2.58 -7.14
CA LEU A 11 2.06 -1.44 -6.29
C LEU A 11 3.32 -0.72 -6.77
N THR A 12 3.28 0.61 -6.71
CA THR A 12 4.41 1.50 -6.97
C THR A 12 4.61 2.39 -5.75
N VAL A 13 5.85 2.53 -5.29
CA VAL A 13 6.19 3.49 -4.22
C VAL A 13 5.84 4.91 -4.67
N GLY A 14 5.20 5.67 -3.80
CA GLY A 14 4.72 7.03 -4.06
C GLY A 14 3.35 7.11 -4.73
N GLU A 15 2.76 6.00 -5.16
CA GLU A 15 1.40 5.99 -5.71
C GLU A 15 0.34 5.75 -4.63
N ALA A 16 -0.86 6.28 -4.88
CA ALA A 16 -2.03 6.14 -4.03
C ALA A 16 -2.86 4.88 -4.37
N TYR A 17 -3.34 4.20 -3.34
CA TYR A 17 -4.13 2.97 -3.43
C TYR A 17 -5.29 3.01 -2.45
N ARG A 18 -6.40 2.36 -2.83
CA ARG A 18 -7.54 2.17 -1.93
C ARG A 18 -7.23 1.05 -0.94
N TYR A 19 -7.39 1.35 0.34
CA TYR A 19 -7.21 0.41 1.43
C TYR A 19 -8.46 -0.44 1.61
N GLY A 20 -8.33 -1.74 1.35
CA GLY A 20 -9.38 -2.74 1.48
C GLY A 20 -8.96 -3.84 2.45
N PRO A 21 -8.92 -3.57 3.77
CA PRO A 21 -8.59 -4.58 4.76
C PRO A 21 -9.53 -5.77 4.60
N LYS A 22 -9.06 -6.98 4.86
CA LYS A 22 -9.95 -8.15 5.00
C LYS A 22 -10.26 -8.29 6.49
N LEU A 23 -11.44 -8.78 6.85
CA LEU A 23 -11.80 -9.09 8.23
C LEU A 23 -10.62 -9.77 8.96
N GLY A 24 -10.13 -9.14 10.04
CA GLY A 24 -8.99 -9.62 10.83
C GLY A 24 -7.59 -9.36 10.24
N LYS A 25 -7.47 -8.54 9.19
CA LYS A 25 -6.19 -8.16 8.56
C LYS A 25 -6.11 -6.65 8.33
N GLY A 26 -5.51 -5.96 9.30
CA GLY A 26 -5.22 -4.52 9.23
C GLY A 26 -6.20 -3.66 10.03
N ASP A 27 -6.29 -2.38 9.69
CA ASP A 27 -7.12 -1.39 10.39
C ASP A 27 -8.49 -1.22 9.71
N ASP A 28 -9.50 -1.95 10.19
CA ASP A 28 -10.84 -1.89 9.63
C ASP A 28 -11.48 -0.49 9.68
N THR A 29 -11.05 0.40 10.57
CA THR A 29 -11.57 1.78 10.63
C THR A 29 -11.18 2.61 9.40
N ARG A 30 -10.11 2.21 8.72
CA ARG A 30 -9.61 2.86 7.50
C ARG A 30 -10.11 2.21 6.22
N ARG A 31 -10.96 1.19 6.32
CA ARG A 31 -11.53 0.50 5.16
C ARG A 31 -12.15 1.49 4.19
N GLY A 32 -11.78 1.36 2.92
CA GLY A 32 -12.30 2.17 1.84
C GLY A 32 -11.62 3.53 1.65
N THR A 33 -10.73 3.94 2.55
CA THR A 33 -9.91 5.16 2.42
C THR A 33 -8.75 4.97 1.43
N THR A 34 -8.05 6.05 1.12
CA THR A 34 -6.86 6.05 0.24
C THR A 34 -5.59 6.28 1.06
N CYS A 35 -4.54 5.52 0.74
CA CYS A 35 -3.21 5.66 1.32
C CYS A 35 -2.13 5.59 0.24
N THR A 36 -0.97 6.19 0.51
CA THR A 36 0.20 6.15 -0.35
C THR A 36 1.12 5.00 0.06
N VAL A 37 1.67 4.27 -0.90
CA VAL A 37 2.70 3.25 -0.61
C VAL A 37 4.04 3.93 -0.39
N VAL A 38 4.62 3.75 0.80
CA VAL A 38 5.91 4.35 1.17
C VAL A 38 7.06 3.38 0.90
N THR A 39 6.88 2.10 1.21
CA THR A 39 7.88 1.07 0.94
C THR A 39 7.24 -0.22 0.45
N VAL A 40 8.02 -0.98 -0.33
CA VAL A 40 7.62 -2.30 -0.82
C VAL A 40 8.66 -3.37 -0.44
N PRO A 41 8.24 -4.64 -0.30
CA PRO A 41 9.17 -5.75 -0.10
C PRO A 41 10.22 -5.84 -1.20
N ARG A 42 11.32 -6.53 -0.88
CA ARG A 42 12.26 -6.97 -1.90
C ARG A 42 11.56 -7.87 -2.94
N PRO A 43 11.95 -7.80 -4.23
CA PRO A 43 11.44 -8.70 -5.24
C PRO A 43 11.58 -10.17 -4.84
N GLY A 44 10.58 -10.99 -5.15
CA GLY A 44 10.59 -12.43 -4.87
C GLY A 44 10.05 -12.86 -3.49
N VAL A 45 9.70 -11.92 -2.60
CA VAL A 45 9.14 -12.24 -1.28
C VAL A 45 7.66 -11.84 -1.21
N ILE A 46 6.81 -12.68 -0.62
CA ILE A 46 5.45 -12.27 -0.24
C ILE A 46 5.56 -11.43 1.02
N GLY A 47 5.23 -10.14 0.93
CA GLY A 47 5.47 -9.22 2.04
C GLY A 47 4.38 -8.18 2.26
N ASN A 48 4.49 -7.60 3.46
CA ASN A 48 3.76 -6.42 3.87
C ASN A 48 4.42 -5.16 3.29
N VAL A 49 3.63 -4.11 3.12
CA VAL A 49 4.05 -2.81 2.64
C VAL A 49 3.83 -1.78 3.74
N LEU A 50 4.66 -0.74 3.79
CA LEU A 50 4.38 0.44 4.59
C LEU A 50 3.49 1.37 3.77
N VAL A 51 2.39 1.82 4.38
CA VAL A 51 1.51 2.83 3.81
C VAL A 51 1.41 4.04 4.73
N GLU A 52 1.12 5.19 4.14
CA GLU A 52 0.84 6.45 4.82
C GLU A 52 -0.49 7.02 4.34
N TRP A 53 -1.31 7.51 5.28
CA TRP A 53 -2.56 8.20 5.00
C TRP A 53 -2.37 9.72 5.05
N PRO A 54 -3.30 10.52 4.47
CA PRO A 54 -3.19 11.98 4.47
C PRO A 54 -3.15 12.63 5.86
N ASP A 55 -3.62 11.94 6.90
CA ASP A 55 -3.54 12.38 8.30
C ASP A 55 -2.18 12.11 8.95
N GLY A 56 -1.19 11.61 8.18
CA GLY A 56 0.14 11.25 8.66
C GLY A 56 0.20 9.90 9.39
N HIS A 57 -0.92 9.18 9.49
CA HIS A 57 -0.89 7.83 10.06
C HIS A 57 -0.13 6.88 9.12
N THR A 58 0.62 5.94 9.70
CA THR A 58 1.34 4.91 8.96
C THR A 58 1.06 3.53 9.50
N ALA A 59 1.02 2.53 8.61
CA ALA A 59 0.83 1.13 9.00
C ALA A 59 1.55 0.16 8.06
N ILE A 60 1.97 -0.97 8.63
CA ILE A 60 2.48 -2.12 7.86
C ILE A 60 1.30 -3.04 7.56
N VAL A 61 0.98 -3.23 6.28
CA VAL A 61 -0.21 -3.96 5.84
C VAL A 61 0.12 -5.01 4.77
N PRO A 62 -0.60 -6.13 4.69
CA PRO A 62 -0.38 -7.09 3.61
C PRO A 62 -0.68 -6.45 2.26
N SER A 63 0.24 -6.54 1.29
CA SER A 63 0.05 -5.95 -0.05
C SER A 63 -1.28 -6.28 -0.73
N GLY A 64 -1.86 -7.45 -0.45
CA GLY A 64 -3.14 -7.91 -0.99
C GLY A 64 -4.38 -7.13 -0.52
N VAL A 65 -4.25 -6.25 0.48
CA VAL A 65 -5.34 -5.38 0.93
C VAL A 65 -5.40 -4.07 0.14
N LEU A 66 -4.43 -3.79 -0.74
CA LEU A 66 -4.39 -2.57 -1.54
C LEU A 66 -4.96 -2.82 -2.94
N ARG A 67 -5.82 -1.90 -3.39
CA ARG A 67 -6.40 -1.88 -4.73
C ARG A 67 -6.00 -0.61 -5.46
N LYS A 68 -5.71 -0.70 -6.76
CA LYS A 68 -5.54 0.50 -7.57
C LYS A 68 -6.80 1.35 -7.48
N VAL A 69 -6.61 2.65 -7.30
CA VAL A 69 -7.69 3.61 -7.52
C VAL A 69 -7.88 3.67 -9.04
N THR A 70 -8.91 3.00 -9.57
CA THR A 70 -9.39 3.26 -10.93
C THR A 70 -10.11 4.60 -10.91
N ALA A 71 -9.71 5.48 -11.83
CA ALA A 71 -10.48 6.67 -12.19
C ALA A 71 -11.84 6.25 -12.77
#